data_AF-Q9VKX6-F1
#
_entry.id   AF-Q9VKX6-F1
#
_cell.length_a   1.000
_cell.length_b   1.000
_cell.length_c   1.000
_cell.angle_alpha   90.00
_cell.angle_beta   90.00
_cell.angle_gamma   90.00
#
_symmetry.space_group_name_H-M   'P 1'
#
loop_
_entity.id
_entity.type
_entity.pdbx_description
1 polymer ?
#
loop_
_entity_poly.entity_id
_entity_poly.type
_entity_poly.pdbx_seq_one_letter_code
_entity_poly.pdbx_strand_id
1 'polypeptide(L)'
;MNLTKSATLAAAIFCIVLSQVSGQTKDETTTTETPKEKIKVIDSKLCKKCNCYIDTNLLDCSEKLQDWLSAEDWEDLTNGNVVFKTINLEHNNLTSVPILPKYDVENLYLANNQIDSISVGAFQNLTELVTLDLSHNRLTSKVLVPDVFKGPFTVQDFESLENLKTLNLGYNDLHSLDADLFEHIPHIEELVLCSNSFHVIDQLSETAISGLQSLKILDVSYMEIDDLPDTILHGPRDLEIFIAAGNLFNQLPKALKYATNLTSLVLNENPIENLIGDNVFPPLTKLTHLSMTFMSKLYKIGPGAFSELQSLTELILSDNKLLNEIDEEALSKNVTGGQYLDYPPLEKVYLNNCNVSTLPKELLVRWDKLKALDLRFNPWNCDESNDFLINVLIDRINKTTPVLAKDVKCGGPNKLNDVTLLRVANEHMIESSTGSLIWVGLLVVLLIAVPTIIGAYVMKRRGCFGVFRRHDSGASSALYNRTSFNEDFHI
;
A
#
# COMPACT_ATOMS: atom_id res chain seq x y z
N MET A 1 28.33 30.22 27.31
CA MET A 1 28.26 30.77 28.69
C MET A 1 27.58 29.71 29.55
N ASN A 2 28.33 29.12 30.50
CA ASN A 2 27.96 28.07 31.46
C ASN A 2 27.57 26.70 30.82
N LEU A 3 28.04 25.52 31.21
CA LEU A 3 28.84 25.04 32.34
C LEU A 3 29.86 24.00 31.86
N THR A 4 31.08 24.12 32.36
CA THR A 4 32.12 23.08 32.44
C THR A 4 31.94 22.21 33.68
N LYS A 5 32.32 20.92 33.60
CA LYS A 5 33.05 20.08 34.59
C LYS A 5 32.38 18.73 34.90
N SER A 6 32.96 17.67 34.33
CA SER A 6 33.21 16.35 34.92
C SER A 6 34.26 15.67 34.03
N ALA A 7 35.57 15.78 34.24
CA ALA A 7 36.42 15.36 35.36
C ALA A 7 36.62 13.83 35.45
N THR A 8 37.59 13.34 34.66
CA THR A 8 38.72 12.50 35.11
C THR A 8 38.45 11.42 36.18
N LEU A 9 38.31 10.15 35.77
CA LEU A 9 38.74 8.99 36.57
C LEU A 9 38.74 7.67 35.73
N ALA A 10 39.85 7.33 35.05
CA ALA A 10 40.18 5.94 34.66
C ALA A 10 41.59 5.87 34.02
N ALA A 11 42.61 6.21 34.80
CA ALA A 11 44.02 5.99 34.43
C ALA A 11 44.78 5.61 35.70
N ALA A 12 44.75 4.31 36.04
CA ALA A 12 45.69 3.59 36.90
C ALA A 12 45.02 2.28 37.33
N ILE A 13 45.52 1.13 36.86
CA ILE A 13 45.59 -0.19 37.51
C ILE A 13 45.99 -1.17 36.38
N PHE A 14 47.29 -1.34 36.17
CA PHE A 14 47.96 -2.63 35.89
C PHE A 14 49.44 -2.36 35.54
N CYS A 15 50.25 -2.20 36.58
CA CYS A 15 51.68 -2.42 36.57
C CYS A 15 51.97 -3.34 37.76
N ILE A 16 53.00 -4.17 37.62
CA ILE A 16 53.49 -5.23 38.54
C ILE A 16 53.10 -6.64 38.09
N VAL A 17 53.79 -7.15 37.06
CA VAL A 17 54.50 -8.44 37.14
C VAL A 17 55.89 -8.24 36.50
N LEU A 18 56.86 -7.94 37.37
CA LEU A 18 58.30 -8.23 37.23
C LEU A 18 58.47 -9.73 36.89
N SER A 19 59.44 -10.28 36.18
CA SER A 19 60.74 -9.84 35.66
C SER A 19 61.39 -11.10 35.05
N GLN A 20 62.39 -10.91 34.18
CA GLN A 20 63.39 -11.91 33.75
C GLN A 20 62.94 -13.00 32.76
N VAL A 21 63.17 -12.77 31.47
CA VAL A 21 63.94 -13.70 30.61
C VAL A 21 64.66 -12.85 29.54
N SER A 22 65.98 -12.79 29.64
CA SER A 22 66.87 -12.44 28.53
C SER A 22 67.14 -13.72 27.73
N GLY A 23 67.05 -13.65 26.40
CA GLY A 23 67.76 -14.61 25.56
C GLY A 23 66.99 -15.11 24.35
N GLN A 24 67.62 -14.91 23.20
CA GLN A 24 67.43 -15.59 21.92
C GLN A 24 66.36 -15.02 20.97
N THR A 25 66.85 -14.12 20.13
CA THR A 25 66.60 -14.13 18.68
C THR A 25 66.33 -15.54 18.16
N LYS A 26 65.11 -15.77 17.67
CA LYS A 26 64.78 -16.87 16.77
C LYS A 26 64.00 -16.32 15.58
N ASP A 27 64.45 -16.76 14.43
CA ASP A 27 64.05 -16.41 13.08
C ASP A 27 62.53 -16.36 12.88
N GLU A 28 62.06 -15.25 12.29
CA GLU A 28 60.80 -15.20 11.56
C GLU A 28 60.93 -16.14 10.36
N THR A 29 60.56 -17.40 10.59
CA THR A 29 60.38 -18.36 9.51
C THR A 29 58.96 -18.16 9.00
N THR A 30 58.81 -17.46 7.87
CA THR A 30 57.57 -17.38 7.11
C THR A 30 57.22 -18.80 6.63
N THR A 31 56.45 -19.54 7.42
CA THR A 31 55.79 -20.76 6.95
C THR A 31 54.67 -20.35 6.01
N THR A 32 54.95 -20.41 4.71
CA THR A 32 53.92 -20.58 3.67
C THR A 32 53.14 -21.84 3.99
N GLU A 33 51.99 -21.70 4.66
CA GLU A 33 50.98 -22.75 4.71
C GLU A 33 50.48 -22.97 3.27
N THR A 34 50.75 -24.16 2.72
CA THR A 34 50.08 -24.66 1.52
C THR A 34 48.56 -24.58 1.73
N PRO A 35 47.77 -24.05 0.78
CA PRO A 35 46.33 -23.98 0.93
C PRO A 35 45.78 -25.38 1.18
N LYS A 36 45.14 -25.60 2.34
CA LYS A 36 44.38 -26.83 2.57
C LYS A 36 43.32 -26.94 1.47
N GLU A 37 43.21 -28.11 0.84
CA GLU A 37 42.20 -28.36 -0.18
C GLU A 37 40.81 -28.16 0.44
N LYS A 38 39.97 -27.33 -0.19
CA LYS A 38 38.64 -27.00 0.33
C LYS A 38 37.75 -28.25 0.35
N ILE A 39 36.92 -28.38 1.38
CA ILE A 39 35.97 -29.48 1.52
C ILE A 39 34.92 -29.36 0.41
N LYS A 40 34.67 -30.45 -0.33
CA LYS A 40 33.52 -30.52 -1.24
C LYS A 40 32.25 -30.65 -0.40
N VAL A 41 31.60 -29.52 -0.14
CA VAL A 41 30.51 -29.44 0.84
C VAL A 41 29.36 -30.39 0.46
N ILE A 42 29.10 -30.58 -0.83
CA ILE A 42 28.05 -31.48 -1.32
C ILE A 42 28.21 -32.94 -0.86
N ASP A 43 29.45 -33.37 -0.61
CA ASP A 43 29.77 -34.74 -0.18
C ASP A 43 29.81 -34.87 1.36
N SER A 44 29.66 -33.75 2.07
CA SER A 44 29.85 -33.67 3.51
C SER A 44 28.67 -34.25 4.30
N LYS A 45 28.84 -34.42 5.61
CA LYS A 45 27.73 -34.90 6.47
C LYS A 45 26.63 -33.84 6.56
N LEU A 46 26.99 -32.56 6.52
CA LEU A 46 26.04 -31.46 6.51
C LEU A 46 25.05 -31.57 5.35
N CYS A 47 25.51 -31.79 4.12
CA CYS A 47 24.61 -31.94 2.96
C CYS A 47 23.88 -33.28 2.87
N LYS A 48 24.13 -34.20 3.81
CA LYS A 48 23.28 -35.38 4.05
C LYS A 48 22.21 -35.10 5.10
N LYS A 49 22.50 -34.20 6.04
CA LYS A 49 21.60 -33.76 7.12
C LYS A 49 20.63 -32.67 6.63
N CYS A 50 21.09 -31.79 5.76
CA CYS A 50 20.36 -30.65 5.20
C CYS A 50 20.34 -30.71 3.66
N ASN A 51 19.47 -29.91 3.03
CA ASN A 51 19.49 -29.70 1.59
C ASN A 51 20.49 -28.60 1.24
N CYS A 52 21.47 -28.90 0.39
CA CYS A 52 22.45 -27.93 -0.08
C CYS A 52 22.18 -27.58 -1.55
N TYR A 53 21.71 -26.37 -1.80
CA TYR A 53 21.46 -25.82 -3.13
C TYR A 53 22.62 -24.89 -3.52
N ILE A 54 23.58 -25.44 -4.26
CA ILE A 54 24.83 -24.73 -4.61
C ILE A 54 24.58 -23.61 -5.62
N ASP A 55 23.61 -23.78 -6.51
CA ASP A 55 23.23 -22.83 -7.55
C ASP A 55 22.59 -21.55 -7.00
N THR A 56 21.82 -21.68 -5.91
CA THR A 56 21.17 -20.55 -5.22
C THR A 56 21.90 -20.10 -3.95
N ASN A 57 23.03 -20.74 -3.60
CA ASN A 57 23.76 -20.53 -2.35
C ASN A 57 22.85 -20.68 -1.11
N LEU A 58 21.92 -21.64 -1.12
CA LEU A 58 21.00 -21.91 -0.02
C LEU A 58 21.37 -23.22 0.69
N LEU A 59 21.59 -23.14 2.00
CA LEU A 59 21.59 -24.28 2.91
C LEU A 59 20.23 -24.33 3.61
N ASP A 60 19.44 -25.37 3.33
CA ASP A 60 18.12 -25.56 3.89
C ASP A 60 18.10 -26.77 4.85
N CYS A 61 18.09 -26.45 6.14
CA CYS A 61 17.99 -27.37 7.26
C CYS A 61 16.62 -27.26 7.96
N SER A 62 15.60 -26.71 7.29
CA SER A 62 14.26 -26.63 7.86
C SER A 62 13.72 -28.03 8.21
N GLU A 63 13.06 -28.15 9.36
CA GLU A 63 12.47 -29.41 9.88
C GLU A 63 13.43 -30.61 10.05
N LYS A 64 14.75 -30.37 10.05
CA LYS A 64 15.77 -31.45 10.00
C LYS A 64 16.70 -31.51 11.20
N LEU A 65 16.68 -30.48 12.04
CA LEU A 65 17.60 -30.32 13.14
C LEU A 65 16.89 -30.62 14.47
N GLN A 66 17.50 -31.51 15.25
CA GLN A 66 17.13 -31.72 16.65
C GLN A 66 17.84 -30.74 17.59
N ASP A 67 19.00 -30.24 17.16
CA ASP A 67 19.87 -29.31 17.87
C ASP A 67 20.66 -28.49 16.84
N TRP A 68 21.37 -27.46 17.28
CA TRP A 68 22.22 -26.60 16.46
C TRP A 68 23.22 -27.39 15.59
N LEU A 69 23.69 -26.74 14.51
CA LEU A 69 24.81 -27.24 13.72
C LEU A 69 26.02 -27.50 14.61
N SER A 70 26.55 -28.73 14.52
CA SER A 70 27.69 -29.16 15.32
C SER A 70 28.99 -28.46 14.90
N ALA A 71 30.04 -28.58 15.71
CA ALA A 71 31.36 -28.06 15.33
C ALA A 71 31.87 -28.64 13.99
N GLU A 72 31.59 -29.93 13.72
CA GLU A 72 31.90 -30.57 12.42
C GLU A 72 31.10 -29.92 11.27
N ASP A 73 29.81 -29.66 11.49
CA ASP A 73 28.94 -29.01 10.48
C ASP A 73 29.45 -27.59 10.14
N TRP A 74 29.91 -26.84 11.15
CA TRP A 74 30.51 -25.52 10.93
C TRP A 74 31.90 -25.57 10.28
N GLU A 75 32.67 -26.63 10.50
CA GLU A 75 33.94 -26.85 9.80
C GLU A 75 33.70 -27.11 8.30
N ASP A 76 32.67 -27.91 7.97
CA ASP A 76 32.24 -28.14 6.59
C ASP A 76 31.87 -26.83 5.88
N LEU A 77 31.22 -25.90 6.60
CA LEU A 77 30.86 -24.58 6.08
C LEU A 77 32.07 -23.65 5.90
N THR A 78 32.85 -23.47 6.97
CA THR A 78 33.95 -22.50 6.99
C THR A 78 35.12 -22.87 6.10
N ASN A 79 35.40 -24.18 5.92
CA ASN A 79 36.45 -24.69 5.03
C ASN A 79 35.90 -25.24 3.70
N GLY A 80 34.61 -25.02 3.45
CA GLY A 80 33.90 -25.47 2.27
C GLY A 80 34.32 -24.78 0.97
N ASN A 81 34.13 -25.48 -0.15
CA ASN A 81 34.31 -24.93 -1.50
C ASN A 81 33.15 -24.01 -1.95
N VAL A 82 32.08 -23.92 -1.17
CA VAL A 82 30.88 -23.11 -1.42
C VAL A 82 30.60 -22.27 -0.17
N VAL A 83 30.20 -21.01 -0.38
CA VAL A 83 29.68 -20.13 0.69
C VAL A 83 28.17 -19.98 0.47
N PHE A 84 27.37 -20.64 1.31
CA PHE A 84 25.94 -20.43 1.35
C PHE A 84 25.61 -19.04 1.90
N LYS A 85 24.98 -18.22 1.08
CA LYS A 85 24.54 -16.86 1.42
C LYS A 85 23.22 -16.85 2.19
N THR A 86 22.46 -17.93 2.08
CA THR A 86 21.22 -18.11 2.83
C THR A 86 21.29 -19.40 3.63
N ILE A 87 21.00 -19.32 4.93
CA ILE A 87 20.84 -20.48 5.81
C ILE A 87 19.41 -20.46 6.36
N ASN A 88 18.63 -21.47 6.02
CA ASN A 88 17.30 -21.70 6.58
C ASN A 88 17.36 -22.76 7.69
N LEU A 89 17.04 -22.37 8.92
CA LEU A 89 16.96 -23.20 10.13
C LEU A 89 15.52 -23.20 10.71
N GLU A 90 14.52 -22.84 9.92
CA GLU A 90 13.13 -22.71 10.35
C GLU A 90 12.51 -24.06 10.77
N HIS A 91 11.43 -24.01 11.55
CA HIS A 91 10.64 -25.19 11.90
C HIS A 91 11.45 -26.31 12.57
N ASN A 92 12.44 -25.95 13.39
CA ASN A 92 13.21 -26.88 14.21
C ASN A 92 12.83 -26.73 15.69
N ASN A 93 13.52 -27.46 16.58
CA ASN A 93 13.30 -27.39 18.02
C ASN A 93 14.40 -26.58 18.74
N LEU A 94 14.97 -25.58 18.08
CA LEU A 94 16.04 -24.76 18.69
C LEU A 94 15.45 -23.93 19.83
N THR A 95 16.06 -24.00 21.00
CA THR A 95 15.61 -23.29 22.21
C THR A 95 16.45 -22.05 22.53
N SER A 96 17.65 -21.96 21.98
CA SER A 96 18.54 -20.82 22.19
C SER A 96 19.39 -20.53 20.96
N VAL A 97 19.86 -19.29 20.85
CA VAL A 97 20.86 -18.90 19.84
C VAL A 97 22.23 -18.77 20.53
N PRO A 98 23.21 -19.64 20.22
CA PRO A 98 24.57 -19.52 20.70
C PRO A 98 25.33 -18.41 19.96
N ILE A 99 26.56 -18.11 20.41
CA ILE A 99 27.47 -17.28 19.61
C ILE A 99 27.85 -18.04 18.34
N LEU A 100 27.45 -17.50 17.19
CA LEU A 100 27.66 -18.15 15.90
C LEU A 100 29.10 -17.95 15.42
N PRO A 101 29.75 -19.00 14.87
CA PRO A 101 31.07 -18.88 14.27
C PRO A 101 31.09 -17.85 13.13
N LYS A 102 32.28 -17.33 12.82
CA LYS A 102 32.46 -16.43 11.68
C LYS A 102 32.07 -17.13 10.38
N TYR A 103 31.12 -16.52 9.65
CA TYR A 103 30.64 -17.03 8.38
C TYR A 103 29.95 -15.93 7.57
N ASP A 104 30.15 -15.91 6.25
CA ASP A 104 29.73 -14.83 5.34
C ASP A 104 28.28 -15.01 4.84
N VAL A 105 27.37 -15.31 5.76
CA VAL A 105 25.92 -15.45 5.50
C VAL A 105 25.25 -14.08 5.38
N GLU A 106 24.34 -13.94 4.41
CA GLU A 106 23.55 -12.74 4.17
C GLU A 106 22.13 -12.88 4.74
N ASN A 107 21.53 -14.07 4.69
CA ASN A 107 20.17 -14.31 5.18
C ASN A 107 20.14 -15.49 6.15
N LEU A 108 19.69 -15.24 7.38
CA LEU A 108 19.56 -16.26 8.43
C LEU A 108 18.10 -16.34 8.90
N TYR A 109 17.46 -17.46 8.60
CA TYR A 109 16.07 -17.70 8.98
C TYR A 109 16.00 -18.69 10.15
N LEU A 110 15.45 -18.24 11.28
CA LEU A 110 15.27 -19.00 12.53
C LEU A 110 13.79 -19.05 12.95
N ALA A 111 12.87 -18.72 12.03
CA ALA A 111 11.46 -18.67 12.33
C ALA A 111 10.88 -20.03 12.75
N ASN A 112 9.78 -20.01 13.52
CA ASN A 112 9.08 -21.22 13.95
C ASN A 112 9.96 -22.22 14.73
N ASN A 113 10.78 -21.70 15.66
CA ASN A 113 11.54 -22.49 16.61
C ASN A 113 10.94 -22.34 18.03
N GLN A 114 11.69 -22.68 19.07
CA GLN A 114 11.30 -22.52 20.47
C GLN A 114 12.27 -21.59 21.21
N ILE A 115 12.87 -20.63 20.50
CA ILE A 115 13.95 -19.79 21.01
C ILE A 115 13.40 -18.88 22.11
N ASP A 116 13.87 -19.07 23.34
CA ASP A 116 13.53 -18.24 24.50
C ASP A 116 14.74 -17.46 25.03
N SER A 117 15.92 -17.67 24.44
CA SER A 117 17.18 -17.08 24.88
C SER A 117 18.15 -16.87 23.71
N ILE A 118 18.87 -15.75 23.73
CA ILE A 118 19.89 -15.40 22.74
C ILE A 118 21.16 -15.02 23.51
N SER A 119 22.29 -15.60 23.12
CA SER A 119 23.58 -15.24 23.71
C SER A 119 23.94 -13.80 23.39
N VAL A 120 24.53 -13.09 24.33
CA VAL A 120 25.12 -11.76 24.08
C VAL A 120 26.18 -11.88 22.97
N GLY A 121 26.05 -11.08 21.91
CA GLY A 121 26.88 -11.15 20.71
C GLY A 121 26.64 -12.38 19.86
N ALA A 122 25.44 -12.98 19.89
CA ALA A 122 25.09 -14.17 19.11
C ALA A 122 25.48 -14.05 17.63
N PHE A 123 25.29 -12.86 17.05
CA PHE A 123 25.49 -12.57 15.64
C PHE A 123 26.76 -11.77 15.34
N GLN A 124 27.60 -11.52 16.35
CA GLN A 124 28.72 -10.56 16.26
C GLN A 124 29.77 -10.91 15.17
N ASN A 125 29.83 -12.17 14.75
CA ASN A 125 30.78 -12.65 13.74
C ASN A 125 30.17 -12.76 12.33
N LEU A 126 28.89 -12.42 12.15
CA LEU A 126 28.17 -12.51 10.87
C LEU A 126 28.14 -11.14 10.19
N THR A 127 29.30 -10.64 9.79
CA THR A 127 29.45 -9.25 9.29
C THR A 127 28.74 -8.98 7.96
N GLU A 128 28.41 -10.04 7.20
CA GLU A 128 27.68 -9.94 5.93
C GLU A 128 26.16 -10.07 6.11
N LEU A 129 25.66 -10.22 7.34
CA LEU A 129 24.25 -10.47 7.60
C LEU A 129 23.39 -9.28 7.19
N VAL A 130 22.42 -9.52 6.30
CA VAL A 130 21.46 -8.55 5.75
C VAL A 130 20.07 -8.77 6.32
N THR A 131 19.63 -10.03 6.42
CA THR A 131 18.29 -10.41 6.89
C THR A 131 18.40 -11.37 8.06
N LEU A 132 17.74 -11.05 9.17
CA LEU A 132 17.60 -11.92 10.33
C LEU A 132 16.12 -12.11 10.66
N ASP A 133 15.64 -13.35 10.55
CA ASP A 133 14.28 -13.70 10.96
C ASP A 133 14.27 -14.54 12.24
N LEU A 134 13.71 -13.98 13.30
CA LEU A 134 13.50 -14.58 14.62
C LEU A 134 12.00 -14.72 14.95
N SER A 135 11.13 -14.61 13.96
CA SER A 135 9.69 -14.64 14.16
C SER A 135 9.18 -16.00 14.64
N HIS A 136 7.98 -16.05 15.22
CA HIS A 136 7.37 -17.30 15.69
C HIS A 136 8.30 -18.08 16.64
N ASN A 137 8.82 -17.38 17.66
CA ASN A 137 9.64 -17.94 18.73
C ASN A 137 9.01 -17.61 20.10
N ARG A 138 9.79 -17.67 21.19
CA ARG A 138 9.34 -17.38 22.56
C ARG A 138 10.18 -16.28 23.20
N LEU A 139 10.65 -15.32 22.39
CA LEU A 139 11.49 -14.24 22.85
C LEU A 139 10.65 -13.31 23.73
N THR A 140 11.19 -12.96 24.90
CA THR A 140 10.60 -11.96 25.80
C THR A 140 11.48 -10.71 25.79
N SER A 141 10.91 -9.55 26.15
CA SER A 141 11.64 -8.28 26.19
C SER A 141 12.91 -8.31 27.05
N LYS A 142 13.00 -9.21 28.04
CA LYS A 142 14.19 -9.36 28.90
C LYS A 142 15.40 -9.98 28.20
N VAL A 143 15.16 -10.72 27.12
CA VAL A 143 16.21 -11.41 26.35
C VAL A 143 16.87 -10.44 25.39
N LEU A 144 16.08 -9.51 24.85
CA LEU A 144 16.51 -8.51 23.89
C LEU A 144 17.16 -7.32 24.61
N VAL A 145 18.44 -7.49 24.95
CA VAL A 145 19.33 -6.41 25.40
C VAL A 145 20.17 -5.92 24.21
N PRO A 146 20.65 -4.65 24.20
CA PRO A 146 21.43 -4.08 23.09
C PRO A 146 22.58 -4.98 22.60
N ASP A 147 23.31 -5.54 23.58
CA ASP A 147 24.45 -6.44 23.40
C ASP A 147 24.14 -7.75 22.64
N VAL A 148 22.87 -8.11 22.42
CA VAL A 148 22.49 -9.24 21.56
C VAL A 148 22.90 -8.99 20.10
N PHE A 149 22.78 -7.75 19.63
CA PHE A 149 23.03 -7.35 18.24
C PHE A 149 24.38 -6.68 18.02
N LYS A 150 25.27 -6.68 19.02
CA LYS A 150 26.62 -6.11 18.86
C LYS A 150 27.40 -6.81 17.75
N GLY A 151 28.12 -6.01 16.97
CA GLY A 151 29.03 -6.48 15.93
C GLY A 151 30.39 -6.89 16.46
N PRO A 152 31.39 -7.05 15.57
CA PRO A 152 32.71 -7.53 15.97
C PRO A 152 33.42 -6.55 16.90
N PHE A 153 34.23 -7.07 17.81
CA PHE A 153 35.03 -6.24 18.71
C PHE A 153 36.25 -5.66 17.98
N THR A 154 36.40 -4.35 17.99
CA THR A 154 37.61 -3.66 17.55
C THR A 154 38.46 -3.24 18.75
N VAL A 155 39.64 -2.65 18.49
CA VAL A 155 40.52 -2.12 19.54
C VAL A 155 39.82 -1.06 20.42
N GLN A 156 38.77 -0.41 19.91
CA GLN A 156 38.12 0.72 20.57
C GLN A 156 36.76 0.36 21.16
N ASP A 157 35.93 -0.38 20.42
CA ASP A 157 34.58 -0.75 20.85
C ASP A 157 34.01 -1.91 20.00
N PHE A 158 32.82 -2.39 20.35
CA PHE A 158 32.01 -3.23 19.46
C PHE A 158 31.48 -2.40 18.28
N GLU A 159 31.73 -2.87 17.05
CA GLU A 159 31.19 -2.27 15.84
C GLU A 159 29.69 -2.59 15.66
N SER A 160 29.05 -1.88 14.73
CA SER A 160 27.70 -2.17 14.28
C SER A 160 27.69 -3.33 13.27
N LEU A 161 26.57 -4.05 13.16
CA LEU A 161 26.31 -4.95 12.04
C LEU A 161 25.84 -4.12 10.83
N GLU A 162 26.79 -3.48 10.16
CA GLU A 162 26.56 -2.45 9.12
C GLU A 162 25.64 -2.88 7.97
N ASN A 163 25.63 -4.18 7.67
CA ASN A 163 24.86 -4.75 6.57
C ASN A 163 23.43 -5.14 6.95
N LEU A 164 23.08 -5.23 8.24
CA LEU A 164 21.77 -5.71 8.65
C LEU A 164 20.68 -4.69 8.30
N LYS A 165 19.76 -5.09 7.42
CA LYS A 165 18.67 -4.26 6.89
C LYS A 165 17.30 -4.71 7.37
N THR A 166 17.07 -6.01 7.51
CA THR A 166 15.77 -6.55 7.85
C THR A 166 15.86 -7.36 9.14
N LEU A 167 15.06 -6.98 10.12
CA LEU A 167 14.91 -7.70 11.39
C LEU A 167 13.44 -8.04 11.63
N ASN A 168 13.13 -9.33 11.64
CA ASN A 168 11.80 -9.83 11.94
C ASN A 168 11.74 -10.42 13.36
N LEU A 169 10.97 -9.78 14.23
CA LEU A 169 10.70 -10.19 15.61
C LEU A 169 9.21 -10.49 15.84
N GLY A 170 8.41 -10.59 14.78
CA GLY A 170 6.97 -10.84 14.87
C GLY A 170 6.64 -12.18 15.55
N TYR A 171 5.44 -12.31 16.11
CA TYR A 171 4.98 -13.54 16.77
C TYR A 171 5.95 -14.04 17.85
N ASN A 172 6.27 -13.16 18.81
CA ASN A 172 7.02 -13.48 20.02
C ASN A 172 6.21 -13.00 21.25
N ASP A 173 6.83 -13.00 22.44
CA ASP A 173 6.21 -12.58 23.70
C ASP A 173 6.77 -11.21 24.16
N LEU A 174 7.01 -10.29 23.22
CA LEU A 174 7.52 -8.96 23.50
C LEU A 174 6.39 -8.04 23.99
N HIS A 175 6.69 -7.20 24.98
CA HIS A 175 5.76 -6.21 25.53
C HIS A 175 6.39 -4.81 25.68
N SER A 176 7.69 -4.70 25.41
CA SER A 176 8.50 -3.49 25.42
C SER A 176 9.82 -3.75 24.69
N LEU A 177 10.55 -2.70 24.35
CA LEU A 177 11.93 -2.75 23.85
C LEU A 177 12.84 -1.95 24.79
N ASP A 178 14.10 -2.37 24.89
CA ASP A 178 15.14 -1.53 25.47
C ASP A 178 15.38 -0.30 24.57
N ALA A 179 15.65 0.87 25.16
CA ALA A 179 15.83 2.11 24.42
C ALA A 179 17.01 2.06 23.44
N ASP A 180 18.06 1.31 23.79
CA ASP A 180 19.28 1.19 23.01
C ASP A 180 19.34 -0.14 22.23
N LEU A 181 18.23 -0.89 22.16
CA LEU A 181 18.18 -2.24 21.57
C LEU A 181 18.79 -2.31 20.16
N PHE A 182 18.64 -1.24 19.39
CA PHE A 182 19.06 -1.17 18.00
C PHE A 182 20.35 -0.36 17.78
N GLU A 183 21.07 0.02 18.84
CA GLU A 183 22.30 0.83 18.76
C GLU A 183 23.35 0.22 17.81
N HIS A 184 23.50 -1.10 17.84
CA HIS A 184 24.46 -1.83 16.99
C HIS A 184 23.92 -2.22 15.61
N ILE A 185 22.68 -1.87 15.27
CA ILE A 185 22.07 -2.13 13.95
C ILE A 185 21.42 -0.85 13.39
N PRO A 186 22.18 0.26 13.25
CA PRO A 186 21.64 1.60 12.92
C PRO A 186 21.06 1.70 11.50
N HIS A 187 21.31 0.69 10.67
CA HIS A 187 20.97 0.66 9.25
C HIS A 187 19.75 -0.21 8.92
N ILE A 188 18.98 -0.62 9.91
CA ILE A 188 17.71 -1.32 9.71
C ILE A 188 16.77 -0.47 8.84
N GLU A 189 16.30 -1.09 7.75
CA GLU A 189 15.34 -0.56 6.79
C GLU A 189 13.95 -1.20 6.98
N GLU A 190 13.88 -2.42 7.53
CA GLU A 190 12.62 -3.12 7.80
C GLU A 190 12.62 -3.72 9.21
N LEU A 191 11.64 -3.31 10.01
CA LEU A 191 11.41 -3.83 11.35
C LEU A 191 9.98 -4.38 11.46
N VAL A 192 9.87 -5.67 11.75
CA VAL A 192 8.59 -6.36 11.96
C VAL A 192 8.45 -6.73 13.43
N LEU A 193 7.43 -6.16 14.08
CA LEU A 193 7.08 -6.40 15.49
C LEU A 193 5.68 -7.00 15.64
N CYS A 194 5.02 -7.37 14.55
CA CYS A 194 3.62 -7.76 14.55
C CYS A 194 3.33 -8.95 15.50
N SER A 195 2.10 -9.03 16.01
CA SER A 195 1.67 -10.10 16.92
C SER A 195 2.55 -10.24 18.18
N ASN A 196 2.87 -9.11 18.81
CA ASN A 196 3.48 -9.01 20.14
C ASN A 196 2.57 -8.13 21.03
N SER A 197 2.21 -8.56 22.23
CA SER A 197 1.24 -7.84 23.08
C SER A 197 1.86 -6.68 23.87
N PHE A 198 2.14 -5.56 23.20
CA PHE A 198 2.65 -4.34 23.87
C PHE A 198 1.56 -3.65 24.67
N HIS A 199 0.32 -3.62 24.16
CA HIS A 199 -0.83 -2.84 24.67
C HIS A 199 -0.61 -1.31 24.66
N VAL A 200 0.58 -0.84 25.03
CA VAL A 200 1.02 0.57 25.00
C VAL A 200 2.48 0.59 24.55
N ILE A 201 2.83 1.48 23.63
CA ILE A 201 4.24 1.76 23.32
C ILE A 201 4.80 2.67 24.43
N ASP A 202 5.63 2.11 25.31
CA ASP A 202 6.27 2.87 26.38
C ASP A 202 7.40 3.78 25.85
N GLN A 203 7.95 4.62 26.73
CA GLN A 203 8.95 5.60 26.34
C GLN A 203 10.28 4.96 25.89
N LEU A 204 10.61 3.77 26.39
CA LEU A 204 11.81 3.04 25.98
C LEU A 204 11.64 2.53 24.56
N SER A 205 10.50 1.90 24.26
CA SER A 205 10.14 1.42 22.94
C SER A 205 10.01 2.55 21.93
N GLU A 206 9.43 3.68 22.33
CA GLU A 206 9.40 4.91 21.51
C GLU A 206 10.82 5.38 21.18
N THR A 207 11.72 5.39 22.15
CA THR A 207 13.13 5.79 21.95
C THR A 207 13.83 4.84 20.97
N ALA A 208 13.66 3.53 21.14
CA ALA A 208 14.25 2.52 20.27
C ALA A 208 13.81 2.67 18.81
N ILE A 209 12.49 2.74 18.56
CA ILE A 209 11.94 2.83 17.20
C ILE A 209 12.23 4.20 16.59
N SER A 210 12.12 5.28 17.36
CA SER A 210 12.42 6.62 16.86
C SER A 210 13.91 6.83 16.54
N GLY A 211 14.81 6.00 17.10
CA GLY A 211 16.24 6.01 16.79
C GLY A 211 16.59 5.48 15.38
N LEU A 212 15.70 4.72 14.74
CA LEU A 212 15.95 4.04 13.46
C LEU A 212 15.80 4.99 12.26
N GLN A 213 16.85 5.76 11.98
CA GLN A 213 16.84 6.79 10.93
C GLN A 213 16.72 6.23 9.51
N SER A 214 17.16 4.99 9.28
CA SER A 214 17.13 4.33 7.97
C SER A 214 15.84 3.55 7.69
N LEU A 215 14.91 3.52 8.65
CA LEU A 215 13.73 2.65 8.60
C LEU A 215 12.77 3.08 7.49
N LYS A 216 12.42 2.14 6.61
CA LYS A 216 11.50 2.29 5.47
C LYS A 216 10.20 1.53 5.67
N ILE A 217 10.24 0.38 6.35
CA ILE A 217 9.08 -0.49 6.60
C ILE A 217 8.98 -0.75 8.09
N LEU A 218 7.82 -0.43 8.67
CA LEU A 218 7.50 -0.72 10.05
C LEU A 218 6.15 -1.46 10.12
N ASP A 219 6.17 -2.68 10.66
CA ASP A 219 4.98 -3.46 10.94
C ASP A 219 4.76 -3.61 12.45
N VAL A 220 3.70 -2.99 12.95
CA VAL A 220 3.23 -3.00 14.34
C VAL A 220 1.82 -3.59 14.45
N SER A 221 1.47 -4.49 13.52
CA SER A 221 0.13 -5.07 13.46
C SER A 221 -0.14 -6.04 14.62
N TYR A 222 -1.40 -6.12 15.07
CA TYR A 222 -1.85 -7.03 16.12
C TYR A 222 -1.04 -6.92 17.42
N MET A 223 -0.69 -5.69 17.83
CA MET A 223 0.02 -5.41 19.08
C MET A 223 -0.90 -4.97 20.23
N GLU A 224 -2.21 -4.97 19.98
CA GLU A 224 -3.27 -4.54 20.91
C GLU A 224 -3.11 -3.09 21.39
N ILE A 225 -2.46 -2.24 20.58
CA ILE A 225 -2.23 -0.82 20.87
C ILE A 225 -3.45 0.04 20.49
N ASP A 226 -3.81 1.02 21.33
CA ASP A 226 -4.94 1.92 21.10
C ASP A 226 -4.54 3.35 20.69
N ASP A 227 -3.26 3.70 20.87
CA ASP A 227 -2.64 4.94 20.40
C ASP A 227 -1.15 4.74 20.08
N LEU A 228 -0.55 5.70 19.37
CA LEU A 228 0.89 5.77 19.14
C LEU A 228 1.45 7.05 19.76
N PRO A 229 2.58 6.98 20.49
CA PRO A 229 3.29 8.17 20.95
C PRO A 229 3.60 9.11 19.78
N ASP A 230 3.41 10.41 20.00
CA ASP A 230 3.55 11.42 18.95
C ASP A 230 4.91 11.32 18.22
N THR A 231 6.02 11.02 18.93
CA THR A 231 7.37 11.08 18.35
C THR A 231 7.91 9.77 17.80
N ILE A 232 7.15 8.68 17.88
CA ILE A 232 7.60 7.36 17.42
C ILE A 232 8.00 7.35 15.92
N LEU A 233 7.31 8.14 15.08
CA LEU A 233 7.58 8.26 13.64
C LEU A 233 8.38 9.52 13.27
N HIS A 234 8.98 10.22 14.25
CA HIS A 234 9.72 11.45 14.00
C HIS A 234 11.14 11.21 13.45
N GLY A 235 11.81 10.16 13.94
CA GLY A 235 13.16 9.81 13.51
C GLY A 235 13.26 8.95 12.25
N PRO A 236 12.35 7.96 12.02
CA PRO A 236 12.17 7.22 10.77
C PRO A 236 11.71 8.10 9.60
N ARG A 237 12.53 9.06 9.20
CA ARG A 237 12.16 10.07 8.19
C ARG A 237 11.92 9.47 6.81
N ASP A 238 12.57 8.36 6.51
CA ASP A 238 12.46 7.65 5.24
C ASP A 238 11.39 6.54 5.28
N LEU A 239 10.49 6.54 6.27
CA LEU A 239 9.43 5.55 6.37
C LEU A 239 8.48 5.63 5.16
N GLU A 240 8.42 4.55 4.39
CA GLU A 240 7.65 4.40 3.15
C GLU A 240 6.41 3.53 3.34
N ILE A 241 6.48 2.50 4.20
CA ILE A 241 5.38 1.55 4.44
C ILE A 241 5.13 1.44 5.94
N PHE A 242 3.90 1.70 6.36
CA PHE A 242 3.48 1.57 7.75
C PHE A 242 2.27 0.64 7.83
N ILE A 243 2.46 -0.50 8.51
CA ILE A 243 1.44 -1.52 8.71
C ILE A 243 1.08 -1.55 10.18
N ALA A 244 -0.17 -1.21 10.50
CA ALA A 244 -0.67 -1.17 11.87
C ALA A 244 -2.07 -1.80 11.96
N ALA A 245 -2.23 -2.91 11.24
CA ALA A 245 -3.49 -3.65 11.16
C ALA A 245 -3.84 -4.35 12.47
N GLY A 246 -5.12 -4.60 12.75
CA GLY A 246 -5.55 -5.43 13.87
C GLY A 246 -5.22 -4.88 15.25
N ASN A 247 -5.14 -3.55 15.37
CA ASN A 247 -4.92 -2.84 16.63
C ASN A 247 -6.26 -2.30 17.18
N LEU A 248 -6.19 -1.49 18.24
CA LEU A 248 -7.35 -0.94 18.95
C LEU A 248 -7.55 0.55 18.67
N PHE A 249 -7.03 1.07 17.55
CA PHE A 249 -7.16 2.48 17.18
C PHE A 249 -8.63 2.87 16.96
N ASN A 250 -9.18 3.67 17.88
CA ASN A 250 -10.53 4.25 17.73
C ASN A 250 -10.54 5.53 16.88
N GLN A 251 -9.35 6.09 16.61
CA GLN A 251 -9.10 7.26 15.78
C GLN A 251 -7.76 7.09 15.04
N LEU A 252 -7.49 7.92 14.03
CA LEU A 252 -6.19 7.88 13.36
C LEU A 252 -5.06 8.31 14.32
N PRO A 253 -3.92 7.59 14.33
CA PRO A 253 -2.78 7.97 15.17
C PRO A 253 -2.19 9.32 14.79
N LYS A 254 -2.00 10.22 15.76
CA LYS A 254 -1.45 11.57 15.53
C LYS A 254 0.00 11.55 15.05
N ALA A 255 0.74 10.48 15.34
CA ALA A 255 2.11 10.25 14.90
C ALA A 255 2.26 10.27 13.36
N LEU A 256 1.19 9.96 12.60
CA LEU A 256 1.19 10.00 11.14
C LEU A 256 1.61 11.36 10.57
N LYS A 257 1.48 12.45 11.33
CA LYS A 257 1.91 13.80 10.89
C LYS A 257 3.41 13.89 10.60
N TYR A 258 4.22 12.99 11.15
CA TYR A 258 5.67 12.98 10.96
C TYR A 258 6.13 12.05 9.82
N ALA A 259 5.31 11.07 9.43
CA ALA A 259 5.60 10.12 8.36
C ALA A 259 5.37 10.71 6.95
N THR A 260 6.01 11.83 6.65
CA THR A 260 5.76 12.61 5.40
C THR A 260 6.20 11.90 4.11
N ASN A 261 7.03 10.87 4.22
CA ASN A 261 7.49 10.07 3.09
C ASN A 261 6.63 8.82 2.82
N LEU A 262 5.57 8.60 3.61
CA LEU A 262 4.76 7.40 3.55
C LEU A 262 4.09 7.23 2.18
N THR A 263 4.26 6.04 1.59
CA THR A 263 3.70 5.63 0.30
C THR A 263 2.58 4.61 0.46
N SER A 264 2.63 3.79 1.51
CA SER A 264 1.62 2.78 1.82
C SER A 264 1.25 2.81 3.31
N LEU A 265 -0.05 2.85 3.58
CA LEU A 265 -0.62 2.85 4.93
C LEU A 265 -1.68 1.75 5.04
N VAL A 266 -1.48 0.82 5.96
CA VAL A 266 -2.40 -0.29 6.23
C VAL A 266 -2.93 -0.18 7.66
N LEU A 267 -4.23 0.09 7.78
CA LEU A 267 -4.95 0.29 9.04
C LEU A 267 -6.10 -0.69 9.20
N ASN A 268 -6.08 -1.80 8.47
CA ASN A 268 -7.13 -2.82 8.48
C ASN A 268 -7.48 -3.26 9.92
N GLU A 269 -8.70 -3.72 10.12
CA GLU A 269 -9.16 -4.32 11.38
C GLU A 269 -9.03 -3.42 12.62
N ASN A 270 -9.03 -2.09 12.45
CA ASN A 270 -9.08 -1.15 13.56
C ASN A 270 -10.51 -0.68 13.86
N PRO A 271 -10.88 -0.40 15.12
CA PRO A 271 -12.22 0.00 15.52
C PRO A 271 -12.52 1.50 15.29
N ILE A 272 -11.98 2.13 14.24
CA ILE A 272 -12.29 3.54 13.91
C ILE A 272 -13.76 3.65 13.52
N GLU A 273 -14.52 4.49 14.22
CA GLU A 273 -15.98 4.57 14.05
C GLU A 273 -16.39 5.42 12.84
N ASN A 274 -15.70 6.52 12.60
CA ASN A 274 -15.97 7.44 11.50
C ASN A 274 -14.74 8.26 11.13
N LEU A 275 -14.74 8.79 9.91
CA LEU A 275 -13.73 9.71 9.39
C LEU A 275 -14.38 11.07 9.15
N ILE A 276 -14.58 11.85 10.23
CA ILE A 276 -15.27 13.15 10.19
C ILE A 276 -14.40 14.19 10.93
N GLY A 277 -14.24 15.35 10.30
CA GLY A 277 -13.51 16.48 10.88
C GLY A 277 -12.57 17.12 9.86
N ASP A 278 -11.94 18.21 10.27
CA ASP A 278 -10.94 18.89 9.45
C ASP A 278 -9.63 18.09 9.48
N ASN A 279 -9.02 17.85 8.32
CA ASN A 279 -7.71 17.18 8.19
C ASN A 279 -7.64 15.83 8.92
N VAL A 280 -8.64 14.97 8.71
CA VAL A 280 -8.70 13.62 9.31
C VAL A 280 -7.37 12.88 9.13
N PHE A 281 -6.84 12.87 7.90
CA PHE A 281 -5.44 12.52 7.65
C PHE A 281 -4.55 13.77 7.62
N PRO A 282 -3.31 13.69 8.12
CA PRO A 282 -2.32 14.74 7.87
C PRO A 282 -1.92 14.80 6.37
N PRO A 283 -1.21 15.85 5.93
CA PRO A 283 -0.68 16.00 4.56
C PRO A 283 0.31 14.90 4.14
N LEU A 284 -0.18 13.69 3.85
CA LEU A 284 0.60 12.55 3.35
C LEU A 284 0.69 12.60 1.82
N THR A 285 1.37 13.60 1.30
CA THR A 285 1.37 13.93 -0.14
C THR A 285 2.03 12.87 -1.03
N LYS A 286 2.73 11.88 -0.46
CA LYS A 286 3.32 10.75 -1.19
C LYS A 286 2.51 9.45 -1.08
N LEU A 287 1.45 9.44 -0.28
CA LEU A 287 0.67 8.23 -0.04
C LEU A 287 -0.05 7.82 -1.32
N THR A 288 0.24 6.62 -1.80
CA THR A 288 -0.31 6.03 -3.02
C THR A 288 -1.27 4.88 -2.72
N HIS A 289 -1.07 4.19 -1.60
CA HIS A 289 -1.88 3.03 -1.19
C HIS A 289 -2.43 3.25 0.22
N LEU A 290 -3.76 3.21 0.38
CA LEU A 290 -4.45 3.23 1.67
C LEU A 290 -5.38 2.03 1.77
N SER A 291 -5.18 1.22 2.81
CA SER A 291 -6.04 0.10 3.14
C SER A 291 -6.66 0.28 4.53
N MET A 292 -7.98 0.24 4.58
CA MET A 292 -8.79 0.27 5.80
C MET A 292 -9.93 -0.74 5.65
N THR A 293 -9.59 -2.03 5.58
CA THR A 293 -10.57 -3.13 5.44
C THR A 293 -10.97 -3.70 6.79
N PHE A 294 -12.12 -4.39 6.84
CA PHE A 294 -12.62 -5.05 8.05
C PHE A 294 -12.71 -4.13 9.29
N MET A 295 -12.96 -2.83 9.08
CA MET A 295 -13.13 -1.84 10.13
C MET A 295 -14.46 -2.09 10.84
N SER A 296 -14.40 -2.76 12.00
CA SER A 296 -15.58 -3.31 12.69
C SER A 296 -16.62 -2.27 13.11
N LYS A 297 -16.23 -0.99 13.20
CA LYS A 297 -17.09 0.12 13.63
C LYS A 297 -17.29 1.23 12.59
N LEU A 298 -16.58 1.21 11.46
CA LEU A 298 -16.60 2.31 10.49
C LEU A 298 -17.97 2.39 9.81
N TYR A 299 -18.74 3.45 10.09
CA TYR A 299 -20.06 3.64 9.50
C TYR A 299 -20.16 4.82 8.52
N LYS A 300 -19.27 5.82 8.65
CA LYS A 300 -19.36 7.09 7.90
C LYS A 300 -17.99 7.65 7.51
N ILE A 301 -17.91 8.17 6.28
CA ILE A 301 -16.79 8.97 5.76
C ILE A 301 -17.34 10.35 5.40
N GLY A 302 -16.89 11.39 6.11
CA GLY A 302 -17.35 12.76 5.98
C GLY A 302 -16.65 13.57 4.88
N PRO A 303 -17.07 14.84 4.69
CA PRO A 303 -16.49 15.73 3.69
C PRO A 303 -15.00 15.97 3.97
N GLY A 304 -14.18 15.92 2.92
CA GLY A 304 -12.74 16.15 3.00
C GLY A 304 -11.95 15.12 3.83
N ALA A 305 -12.54 13.98 4.20
CA ALA A 305 -11.88 12.96 5.02
C ALA A 305 -10.52 12.51 4.45
N PHE A 306 -10.40 12.41 3.13
CA PHE A 306 -9.17 12.02 2.42
C PHE A 306 -8.53 13.18 1.66
N SER A 307 -8.97 14.42 1.91
CA SER A 307 -8.55 15.62 1.15
C SER A 307 -7.03 15.84 1.16
N GLU A 308 -6.30 15.35 2.15
CA GLU A 308 -4.85 15.51 2.25
C GLU A 308 -4.04 14.44 1.47
N LEU A 309 -4.70 13.38 0.97
CA LEU A 309 -4.06 12.23 0.31
C LEU A 309 -3.94 12.42 -1.22
N GLN A 310 -3.36 13.53 -1.66
CA GLN A 310 -3.43 13.98 -3.06
C GLN A 310 -2.65 13.13 -4.10
N SER A 311 -1.87 12.15 -3.66
CA SER A 311 -1.20 11.19 -4.54
C SER A 311 -1.83 9.79 -4.51
N LEU A 312 -2.98 9.62 -3.85
CA LEU A 312 -3.60 8.33 -3.64
C LEU A 312 -4.03 7.69 -4.97
N THR A 313 -3.52 6.49 -5.26
CA THR A 313 -3.82 5.72 -6.47
C THR A 313 -4.66 4.48 -6.18
N GLU A 314 -4.56 3.91 -4.97
CA GLU A 314 -5.29 2.72 -4.56
C GLU A 314 -5.94 2.95 -3.19
N LEU A 315 -7.28 2.88 -3.15
CA LEU A 315 -8.09 3.01 -1.94
C LEU A 315 -8.87 1.71 -1.70
N ILE A 316 -8.59 1.03 -0.60
CA ILE A 316 -9.23 -0.24 -0.23
C ILE A 316 -10.05 -0.03 1.04
N LEU A 317 -11.37 -0.07 0.89
CA LEU A 317 -12.38 0.08 1.95
C LEU A 317 -13.30 -1.15 2.04
N SER A 318 -12.87 -2.28 1.46
CA SER A 318 -13.64 -3.52 1.43
C SER A 318 -13.95 -4.06 2.83
N ASP A 319 -15.05 -4.80 2.93
CA ASP A 319 -15.42 -5.53 4.15
C ASP A 319 -15.73 -4.64 5.38
N ASN A 320 -16.00 -3.36 5.14
CA ASN A 320 -16.48 -2.42 6.16
C ASN A 320 -18.00 -2.50 6.27
N LYS A 321 -18.49 -3.54 6.95
CA LYS A 321 -19.92 -3.92 6.97
C LYS A 321 -20.88 -2.87 7.54
N LEU A 322 -20.41 -1.90 8.32
CA LEU A 322 -21.24 -0.82 8.86
C LEU A 322 -21.21 0.43 7.97
N LEU A 323 -20.26 0.55 7.04
CA LEU A 323 -20.07 1.72 6.19
C LEU A 323 -21.26 1.87 5.26
N ASN A 324 -22.07 2.89 5.52
CA ASN A 324 -23.30 3.17 4.78
C ASN A 324 -23.36 4.59 4.21
N GLU A 325 -22.48 5.49 4.66
CA GLU A 325 -22.45 6.89 4.25
C GLU A 325 -21.03 7.30 3.81
N ILE A 326 -20.93 7.78 2.58
CA ILE A 326 -19.72 8.37 2.01
C ILE A 326 -20.13 9.72 1.42
N ASP A 327 -19.61 10.80 1.99
CA ASP A 327 -19.88 12.16 1.53
C ASP A 327 -19.35 12.36 0.09
N GLU A 328 -20.05 13.16 -0.71
CA GLU A 328 -19.68 13.45 -2.10
C GLU A 328 -18.36 14.23 -2.22
N GLU A 329 -17.96 14.95 -1.17
CA GLU A 329 -16.71 15.69 -1.05
C GLU A 329 -15.65 14.92 -0.23
N ALA A 330 -15.84 13.63 0.07
CA ALA A 330 -14.91 12.87 0.92
C ALA A 330 -13.45 12.86 0.43
N LEU A 331 -13.25 12.92 -0.89
CA LEU A 331 -11.93 12.89 -1.54
C LEU A 331 -11.45 14.26 -2.05
N SER A 332 -12.31 15.27 -2.00
CA SER A 332 -12.03 16.56 -2.62
C SER A 332 -11.21 17.45 -1.69
N LYS A 333 -10.30 18.25 -2.25
CA LYS A 333 -9.54 19.28 -1.54
C LYS A 333 -9.82 20.65 -2.11
N ASN A 334 -10.21 21.60 -1.25
CA ASN A 334 -10.39 22.99 -1.65
C ASN A 334 -9.04 23.73 -1.60
N VAL A 335 -8.36 23.86 -2.75
CA VAL A 335 -7.01 24.45 -2.83
C VAL A 335 -7.05 25.95 -3.17
N THR A 336 -8.12 26.47 -3.76
CA THR A 336 -8.12 27.81 -4.41
C THR A 336 -9.18 28.79 -3.91
N GLY A 337 -9.79 28.56 -2.73
CA GLY A 337 -10.71 29.55 -2.16
C GLY A 337 -12.00 29.72 -2.96
N GLY A 338 -12.49 28.67 -3.63
CA GLY A 338 -13.93 28.52 -3.84
C GLY A 338 -14.49 28.22 -5.24
N GLN A 339 -13.73 27.64 -6.18
CA GLN A 339 -14.35 27.11 -7.43
C GLN A 339 -13.80 25.78 -7.94
N TYR A 340 -12.55 25.42 -7.62
CA TYR A 340 -11.93 24.19 -8.11
C TYR A 340 -11.56 23.30 -6.94
N LEU A 341 -12.05 22.07 -7.00
CA LEU A 341 -11.75 20.99 -6.09
C LEU A 341 -10.69 20.10 -6.74
N ASP A 342 -9.61 19.82 -6.00
CA ASP A 342 -8.59 18.85 -6.40
C ASP A 342 -8.98 17.46 -5.90
N TYR A 343 -8.69 16.44 -6.70
CA TYR A 343 -9.01 15.04 -6.41
C TYR A 343 -7.76 14.18 -6.62
N PRO A 344 -7.57 13.13 -5.81
CA PRO A 344 -6.45 12.21 -5.98
C PRO A 344 -6.57 11.43 -7.31
N PRO A 345 -5.44 11.05 -7.94
CA PRO A 345 -5.42 10.32 -9.21
C PRO A 345 -5.70 8.82 -9.02
N LEU A 346 -6.85 8.50 -8.43
CA LEU A 346 -7.24 7.12 -8.12
C LEU A 346 -7.29 6.26 -9.38
N GLU A 347 -6.64 5.10 -9.30
CA GLU A 347 -6.61 4.05 -10.32
C GLU A 347 -7.38 2.80 -9.88
N LYS A 348 -7.44 2.52 -8.57
CA LYS A 348 -8.16 1.37 -8.02
C LYS A 348 -8.95 1.78 -6.79
N VAL A 349 -10.22 1.38 -6.76
CA VAL A 349 -11.10 1.61 -5.61
C VAL A 349 -11.86 0.33 -5.30
N TYR A 350 -11.75 -0.15 -4.08
CA TYR A 350 -12.47 -1.33 -3.60
C TYR A 350 -13.42 -0.92 -2.48
N LEU A 351 -14.72 -1.05 -2.74
CA LEU A 351 -15.82 -0.72 -1.83
C LEU A 351 -16.74 -1.93 -1.61
N ASN A 352 -16.28 -3.13 -1.98
CA ASN A 352 -17.11 -4.33 -1.91
C ASN A 352 -17.39 -4.76 -0.47
N ASN A 353 -18.53 -5.44 -0.27
CA ASN A 353 -18.94 -5.99 1.04
C ASN A 353 -19.04 -4.93 2.16
N CYS A 354 -19.59 -3.76 1.82
CA CYS A 354 -19.97 -2.72 2.78
C CYS A 354 -21.51 -2.67 2.93
N ASN A 355 -22.06 -1.55 3.38
CA ASN A 355 -23.51 -1.31 3.46
C ASN A 355 -23.92 -0.03 2.71
N VAL A 356 -23.17 0.31 1.65
CA VAL A 356 -23.37 1.53 0.86
C VAL A 356 -24.52 1.33 -0.12
N SER A 357 -25.49 2.25 -0.14
CA SER A 357 -26.65 2.17 -1.03
C SER A 357 -26.61 3.16 -2.19
N THR A 358 -25.81 4.23 -2.09
CA THR A 358 -25.68 5.27 -3.13
C THR A 358 -24.21 5.59 -3.39
N LEU A 359 -23.88 5.89 -4.65
CA LEU A 359 -22.53 6.25 -5.08
C LEU A 359 -22.58 7.64 -5.74
N PRO A 360 -22.23 8.71 -5.02
CA PRO A 360 -22.28 10.06 -5.56
C PRO A 360 -21.31 10.19 -6.74
N LYS A 361 -21.78 10.79 -7.84
CA LYS A 361 -20.99 10.98 -9.06
C LYS A 361 -19.80 11.91 -8.79
N GLU A 362 -20.00 12.88 -7.91
CA GLU A 362 -19.07 13.94 -7.51
C GLU A 362 -17.92 13.42 -6.64
N LEU A 363 -18.02 12.18 -6.12
CA LEU A 363 -16.97 11.54 -5.31
C LEU A 363 -15.62 11.48 -6.04
N LEU A 364 -15.65 11.29 -7.37
CA LEU A 364 -14.48 11.29 -8.24
C LEU A 364 -14.77 12.09 -9.51
N VAL A 365 -13.83 12.94 -9.92
CA VAL A 365 -13.95 13.64 -11.21
C VAL A 365 -13.53 12.73 -12.38
N ARG A 366 -12.51 11.88 -12.16
CA ARG A 366 -11.86 11.08 -13.20
C ARG A 366 -12.17 9.59 -13.12
N TRP A 367 -13.47 9.24 -13.05
CA TRP A 367 -13.94 7.84 -13.15
C TRP A 367 -13.40 7.11 -14.40
N ASP A 368 -13.02 7.85 -15.45
CA ASP A 368 -12.41 7.31 -16.67
C ASP A 368 -10.98 6.79 -16.50
N LYS A 369 -10.29 7.14 -15.40
CA LYS A 369 -8.92 6.72 -15.09
C LYS A 369 -8.85 5.45 -14.23
N LEU A 370 -9.95 5.02 -13.64
CA LEU A 370 -10.00 3.79 -12.85
C LEU A 370 -9.69 2.58 -13.73
N LYS A 371 -8.72 1.79 -13.28
CA LYS A 371 -8.35 0.47 -13.81
C LYS A 371 -9.14 -0.64 -13.15
N ALA A 372 -9.50 -0.48 -11.87
CA ALA A 372 -10.32 -1.42 -11.12
C ALA A 372 -11.31 -0.69 -10.19
N LEU A 373 -12.55 -1.16 -10.17
CA LEU A 373 -13.60 -0.67 -9.27
C LEU A 373 -14.47 -1.85 -8.83
N ASP A 374 -14.39 -2.21 -7.56
CA ASP A 374 -15.21 -3.29 -6.99
C ASP A 374 -16.32 -2.73 -6.10
N LEU A 375 -17.56 -2.88 -6.57
CA LEU A 375 -18.79 -2.42 -5.91
C LEU A 375 -19.67 -3.58 -5.44
N ARG A 376 -19.20 -4.84 -5.59
CA ARG A 376 -20.03 -6.02 -5.32
C ARG A 376 -20.43 -6.09 -3.85
N PHE A 377 -21.53 -6.80 -3.58
CA PHE A 377 -21.99 -7.06 -2.21
C PHE A 377 -22.32 -5.79 -1.40
N ASN A 378 -23.02 -4.85 -2.04
CA ASN A 378 -23.59 -3.66 -1.38
C ASN A 378 -25.08 -3.54 -1.76
N PRO A 379 -25.93 -2.98 -0.88
CA PRO A 379 -27.36 -2.83 -1.13
C PRO A 379 -27.66 -1.61 -2.02
N TRP A 380 -27.16 -1.58 -3.26
CA TRP A 380 -27.31 -0.43 -4.16
C TRP A 380 -28.77 -0.09 -4.47
N ASN A 381 -29.14 1.18 -4.39
CA ASN A 381 -30.42 1.67 -4.87
C ASN A 381 -30.41 1.72 -6.40
N CYS A 382 -31.30 1.00 -7.06
CA CYS A 382 -31.44 0.99 -8.51
C CYS A 382 -32.57 1.91 -8.97
N ASP A 383 -32.46 3.18 -8.62
CA ASP A 383 -33.38 4.27 -8.98
C ASP A 383 -32.59 5.53 -9.40
N GLU A 384 -33.27 6.68 -9.48
CA GLU A 384 -32.68 7.95 -9.90
C GLU A 384 -31.50 8.41 -9.03
N SER A 385 -31.39 7.95 -7.77
CA SER A 385 -30.27 8.30 -6.88
C SER A 385 -28.92 7.75 -7.36
N ASN A 386 -28.92 6.72 -8.21
CA ASN A 386 -27.72 6.09 -8.77
C ASN A 386 -27.74 6.09 -10.30
N ASP A 387 -28.41 7.06 -10.94
CA ASP A 387 -28.50 7.16 -12.41
C ASP A 387 -27.13 7.04 -13.09
N PHE A 388 -26.11 7.76 -12.60
CA PHE A 388 -24.75 7.68 -13.13
C PHE A 388 -24.13 6.28 -12.99
N LEU A 389 -24.33 5.64 -11.83
CA LEU A 389 -23.83 4.28 -11.58
C LEU A 389 -24.47 3.27 -12.55
N ILE A 390 -25.79 3.35 -12.71
CA ILE A 390 -26.59 2.43 -13.55
C ILE A 390 -26.33 2.67 -15.04
N ASN A 391 -26.37 3.92 -15.50
CA ASN A 391 -26.39 4.23 -16.93
C ASN A 391 -25.01 4.51 -17.53
N VAL A 392 -23.97 4.73 -16.72
CA VAL A 392 -22.62 5.06 -17.20
C VAL A 392 -21.55 4.15 -16.59
N LEU A 393 -21.48 4.07 -15.27
CA LEU A 393 -20.33 3.48 -14.59
C LEU A 393 -20.28 1.96 -14.73
N ILE A 394 -21.41 1.25 -14.57
CA ILE A 394 -21.42 -0.22 -14.60
C ILE A 394 -21.01 -0.78 -15.98
N ASP A 395 -21.39 -0.13 -17.08
CA ASP A 395 -20.96 -0.51 -18.43
C ASP A 395 -19.45 -0.27 -18.62
N ARG A 396 -18.92 0.81 -18.04
CA ARG A 396 -17.47 1.05 -18.02
C ARG A 396 -16.72 -0.05 -17.25
N ILE A 397 -17.17 -0.42 -16.05
CA ILE A 397 -16.60 -1.52 -15.27
C ILE A 397 -16.66 -2.82 -16.09
N ASN A 398 -17.78 -3.07 -16.78
CA ASN A 398 -17.94 -4.27 -17.61
C ASN A 398 -16.97 -4.31 -18.80
N LYS A 399 -16.58 -3.15 -19.36
CA LYS A 399 -15.59 -3.05 -20.44
C LYS A 399 -14.15 -3.21 -19.95
N THR A 400 -13.81 -2.69 -18.78
CA THR A 400 -12.44 -2.73 -18.23
C THR A 400 -12.17 -4.01 -17.44
N THR A 401 -13.11 -4.41 -16.60
CA THR A 401 -13.01 -5.53 -15.64
C THR A 401 -14.36 -6.28 -15.54
N PRO A 402 -14.76 -7.07 -16.56
CA PRO A 402 -16.07 -7.73 -16.63
C PRO A 402 -16.47 -8.53 -15.38
N VAL A 403 -15.48 -9.17 -14.75
CA VAL A 403 -15.69 -9.98 -13.53
C VAL A 403 -16.23 -9.14 -12.37
N LEU A 404 -15.84 -7.87 -12.26
CA LEU A 404 -16.28 -6.97 -11.20
C LEU A 404 -17.68 -6.39 -11.43
N ALA A 405 -18.16 -6.37 -12.67
CA ALA A 405 -19.50 -5.85 -13.01
C ALA A 405 -20.63 -6.88 -12.83
N LYS A 406 -20.32 -8.18 -12.95
CA LYS A 406 -21.32 -9.26 -13.04
C LYS A 406 -22.25 -9.36 -11.82
N ASP A 407 -21.70 -9.16 -10.62
CA ASP A 407 -22.38 -9.42 -9.36
C ASP A 407 -22.68 -8.14 -8.55
N VAL A 408 -22.70 -6.99 -9.23
CA VAL A 408 -23.21 -5.74 -8.64
C VAL A 408 -24.74 -5.78 -8.74
N LYS A 409 -25.42 -5.88 -7.60
CA LYS A 409 -26.87 -6.09 -7.49
C LYS A 409 -27.56 -4.93 -6.78
N CYS A 410 -28.84 -4.76 -7.08
CA CYS A 410 -29.70 -3.83 -6.38
C CYS A 410 -30.09 -4.37 -5.00
N GLY A 411 -30.06 -3.53 -3.97
CA GLY A 411 -30.73 -3.75 -2.67
C GLY A 411 -32.10 -3.06 -2.59
N GLY A 412 -32.38 -2.10 -3.47
CA GLY A 412 -33.66 -1.39 -3.54
C GLY A 412 -33.91 -0.79 -4.93
N PRO A 413 -35.16 -0.38 -5.27
CA PRO A 413 -36.39 -0.66 -4.53
C PRO A 413 -36.75 -2.15 -4.58
N ASN A 414 -37.66 -2.62 -3.71
CA ASN A 414 -38.01 -4.05 -3.54
C ASN A 414 -38.28 -4.83 -4.84
N LYS A 415 -38.78 -4.16 -5.90
CA LYS A 415 -39.06 -4.79 -7.21
C LYS A 415 -37.79 -5.20 -7.97
N LEU A 416 -36.67 -4.53 -7.70
CA LEU A 416 -35.37 -4.77 -8.33
C LEU A 416 -34.39 -5.48 -7.40
N ASN A 417 -34.79 -5.81 -6.17
CA ASN A 417 -33.90 -6.50 -5.23
C ASN A 417 -33.28 -7.76 -5.85
N ASP A 418 -31.97 -7.95 -5.65
CA ASP A 418 -31.14 -9.01 -6.23
C ASP A 418 -30.98 -9.00 -7.77
N VAL A 419 -31.58 -8.04 -8.48
CA VAL A 419 -31.35 -7.84 -9.92
C VAL A 419 -29.97 -7.21 -10.13
N THR A 420 -29.23 -7.66 -11.14
CA THR A 420 -27.91 -7.10 -11.46
C THR A 420 -28.05 -5.71 -12.11
N LEU A 421 -27.18 -4.77 -11.75
CA LEU A 421 -27.20 -3.41 -12.31
C LEU A 421 -27.02 -3.43 -13.84
N LEU A 422 -26.21 -4.35 -14.38
CA LEU A 422 -26.07 -4.54 -15.82
C LEU A 422 -27.39 -4.84 -16.52
N ARG A 423 -28.29 -5.60 -15.87
CA ARG A 423 -29.61 -5.88 -16.43
C ARG A 423 -30.49 -4.63 -16.40
N VAL A 424 -30.49 -3.90 -15.28
CA VAL A 424 -31.25 -2.65 -15.14
C VAL A 424 -30.81 -1.61 -16.18
N ALA A 425 -29.50 -1.45 -16.38
CA ALA A 425 -28.91 -0.56 -17.37
C ALA A 425 -29.35 -0.91 -18.80
N ASN A 426 -29.33 -2.20 -19.16
CA ASN A 426 -29.74 -2.66 -20.48
C ASN A 426 -31.25 -2.46 -20.74
N GLU A 427 -32.11 -2.66 -19.74
CA GLU A 427 -33.56 -2.42 -19.87
C GLU A 427 -33.86 -0.92 -20.05
N HIS A 428 -33.16 -0.03 -19.32
CA HIS A 428 -33.29 1.43 -19.50
C HIS A 428 -32.82 1.92 -20.88
N MET A 429 -31.81 1.27 -21.48
CA MET A 429 -31.39 1.57 -22.85
C MET A 429 -32.49 1.23 -23.88
N ILE A 430 -33.31 0.22 -23.63
CA ILE A 430 -34.41 -0.15 -24.53
C ILE A 430 -35.56 0.87 -24.43
N GLU A 431 -35.93 1.29 -23.22
CA GLU A 431 -36.98 2.31 -23.05
C GLU A 431 -36.56 3.68 -23.60
N SER A 432 -35.32 4.14 -23.33
CA SER A 432 -34.86 5.46 -23.81
C SER A 432 -34.71 5.53 -25.34
N SER A 433 -34.33 4.43 -26.00
CA SER A 433 -34.21 4.38 -27.47
C SER A 433 -35.55 4.68 -28.15
N THR A 434 -36.65 4.09 -27.65
CA THR A 434 -37.99 4.35 -28.19
C THR A 434 -38.47 5.77 -27.95
N GLY A 435 -38.20 6.33 -26.75
CA GLY A 435 -38.53 7.72 -26.44
C GLY A 435 -37.76 8.73 -27.29
N SER A 436 -36.47 8.48 -27.53
CA SER A 436 -35.62 9.37 -28.34
C SER A 436 -36.10 9.47 -29.79
N LEU A 437 -36.54 8.36 -30.40
CA LEU A 437 -37.04 8.34 -31.77
C LEU A 437 -38.32 9.16 -31.93
N ILE A 438 -39.21 9.13 -30.93
CA ILE A 438 -40.44 9.93 -30.92
C ILE A 438 -40.10 11.42 -30.81
N TRP A 439 -39.17 11.79 -29.91
CA TRP A 439 -38.74 13.18 -29.76
C TRP A 439 -38.00 13.71 -30.98
N VAL A 440 -37.10 12.93 -31.57
CA VAL A 440 -36.42 13.27 -32.83
C VAL A 440 -37.44 13.41 -33.96
N GLY A 441 -38.43 12.51 -34.05
CA GLY A 441 -39.53 12.61 -35.00
C GLY A 441 -40.34 13.90 -34.84
N LEU A 442 -40.71 14.27 -33.60
CA LEU A 442 -41.39 15.52 -33.29
C LEU A 442 -40.54 16.75 -33.63
N LEU A 443 -39.24 16.74 -33.34
CA LEU A 443 -38.31 17.82 -33.65
C LEU A 443 -38.16 18.01 -35.17
N VAL A 444 -38.04 16.92 -35.93
CA VAL A 444 -37.99 16.96 -37.40
C VAL A 444 -39.30 17.49 -37.99
N VAL A 445 -40.45 17.05 -37.48
CA VAL A 445 -41.76 17.57 -37.91
C VAL A 445 -41.86 19.06 -37.61
N LEU A 446 -41.40 19.53 -36.45
CA LEU A 446 -41.45 20.94 -36.07
C LEU A 446 -40.48 21.78 -36.90
N LEU A 447 -39.28 21.28 -37.19
CA LEU A 447 -38.28 21.93 -38.05
C LEU A 447 -38.70 21.99 -39.52
N ILE A 448 -39.58 21.12 -40.00
CA ILE A 448 -40.14 21.19 -41.36
C ILE A 448 -41.43 22.03 -41.37
N ALA A 449 -42.32 21.84 -40.40
CA ALA A 449 -43.61 22.51 -40.34
C ALA A 449 -43.48 24.01 -40.10
N VAL A 450 -42.58 24.44 -39.21
CA VAL A 450 -42.44 25.88 -38.88
C VAL A 450 -41.94 26.69 -40.09
N PRO A 451 -40.87 26.31 -40.81
CA PRO A 451 -40.43 27.04 -41.99
C PRO A 451 -41.43 26.97 -43.14
N THR A 452 -42.15 25.85 -43.32
CA THR A 452 -43.17 25.72 -44.38
C THR A 452 -44.40 26.59 -44.08
N ILE A 453 -44.86 26.66 -42.83
CA ILE A 453 -45.95 27.55 -42.41
C ILE A 453 -45.53 29.02 -42.51
N ILE A 454 -44.33 29.38 -42.05
CA ILE A 454 -43.78 30.74 -42.19
C ILE A 454 -43.64 31.10 -43.67
N GLY A 455 -43.10 30.20 -44.50
CA GLY A 455 -42.98 30.39 -45.95
C GLY A 455 -44.33 30.60 -46.63
N ALA A 456 -45.33 29.78 -46.30
CA ALA A 456 -46.70 29.94 -46.80
C ALA A 456 -47.35 31.25 -46.33
N TYR A 457 -47.13 31.66 -45.08
CA TYR A 457 -47.63 32.92 -44.55
C TYR A 457 -46.96 34.13 -45.23
N VAL A 458 -45.65 34.10 -45.44
CA VAL A 458 -44.90 35.13 -46.18
C VAL A 458 -45.37 35.20 -47.64
N MET A 459 -45.58 34.07 -48.30
CA MET A 459 -46.12 34.02 -49.67
C MET A 459 -47.54 34.60 -49.76
N LYS A 460 -48.40 34.32 -48.78
CA LYS A 460 -49.74 34.91 -48.68
C LYS A 460 -49.69 36.42 -48.43
N ARG A 461 -48.78 36.89 -47.56
CA ARG A 461 -48.65 38.30 -47.20
C ARG A 461 -47.96 39.15 -48.28
N ARG A 462 -47.08 38.56 -49.09
CA ARG A 462 -46.44 39.19 -50.25
C ARG A 462 -47.31 39.20 -51.52
N GLY A 463 -48.56 38.73 -51.44
CA GLY A 463 -49.51 38.82 -52.56
C GLY A 463 -49.20 37.87 -53.73
N CYS A 464 -48.35 36.86 -53.55
CA CYS A 464 -47.98 35.93 -54.63
C CYS A 464 -49.05 34.86 -54.93
N PHE A 465 -50.18 34.84 -54.22
CA PHE A 465 -51.33 33.96 -54.53
C PHE A 465 -52.38 34.63 -55.42
N GLY A 466 -51.96 35.63 -56.20
CA GLY A 466 -52.77 36.37 -57.17
C GLY A 466 -52.69 35.86 -58.61
N VAL A 467 -52.37 34.59 -58.88
CA VAL A 467 -52.51 33.99 -60.22
C VAL A 467 -52.81 32.50 -60.07
N PHE A 468 -54.08 32.12 -59.90
CA PHE A 468 -54.66 30.83 -60.34
C PHE A 468 -56.16 30.87 -60.00
N ARG A 469 -56.89 31.78 -60.66
CA ARG A 469 -58.35 31.87 -60.59
C ARG A 469 -58.92 32.16 -61.98
N ARG A 470 -59.07 31.09 -62.77
CA ARG A 470 -60.13 30.82 -63.75
C ARG A 470 -59.70 29.69 -64.68
N HIS A 471 -60.12 28.48 -64.33
CA HIS A 471 -60.43 27.45 -65.31
C HIS A 471 -61.86 27.77 -65.76
N ASP A 472 -62.05 28.41 -66.91
CA ASP A 472 -63.35 28.31 -67.59
C ASP A 472 -63.32 28.68 -69.07
N SER A 473 -63.88 27.75 -69.85
CA SER A 473 -64.50 27.85 -71.18
C SER A 473 -63.64 28.36 -72.34
N GLY A 474 -63.44 27.48 -73.32
CA GLY A 474 -63.05 27.92 -74.64
C GLY A 474 -62.18 26.93 -75.41
N ALA A 475 -62.64 25.75 -75.82
CA ALA A 475 -63.95 25.71 -76.44
C ALA A 475 -64.24 26.95 -77.37
N SER A 476 -63.23 27.74 -77.77
CA SER A 476 -63.13 28.61 -78.95
C SER A 476 -61.81 29.39 -78.97
N SER A 477 -61.06 29.18 -80.06
CA SER A 477 -60.24 30.14 -80.83
C SER A 477 -58.99 30.75 -80.16
N ALA A 478 -57.79 30.40 -80.64
CA ALA A 478 -57.02 31.14 -81.67
C ALA A 478 -56.08 32.17 -80.99
N LEU A 479 -54.82 32.45 -81.34
CA LEU A 479 -54.06 32.43 -82.58
C LEU A 479 -52.59 32.73 -82.18
N TYR A 480 -51.65 32.00 -82.77
CA TYR A 480 -50.44 32.51 -83.45
C TYR A 480 -49.42 33.44 -82.74
N ASN A 481 -48.16 32.98 -82.84
CA ASN A 481 -46.96 33.69 -83.32
C ASN A 481 -46.38 34.86 -82.48
N ARG A 482 -45.17 34.72 -81.94
CA ARG A 482 -43.84 34.81 -82.60
C ARG A 482 -43.40 36.28 -82.80
N THR A 483 -42.21 36.62 -82.27
CA THR A 483 -41.29 37.70 -82.69
C THR A 483 -41.79 39.14 -82.50
N SER A 484 -41.03 40.22 -82.32
CA SER A 484 -39.61 40.58 -82.12
C SER A 484 -39.58 42.12 -82.11
N PHE A 485 -38.40 42.69 -81.83
CA PHE A 485 -37.95 44.09 -81.99
C PHE A 485 -38.03 44.98 -80.73
N ASN A 486 -36.88 45.28 -80.10
CA ASN A 486 -35.85 46.29 -80.44
C ASN A 486 -36.29 47.65 -79.86
N GLU A 487 -35.58 48.25 -78.91
CA GLU A 487 -34.39 49.13 -79.00
C GLU A 487 -34.24 49.70 -77.57
N ASP A 488 -33.13 50.18 -77.01
CA ASP A 488 -31.73 50.28 -77.39
C ASP A 488 -30.95 50.66 -76.12
N PHE A 489 -29.72 50.16 -76.05
CA PHE A 489 -28.49 50.75 -75.53
C PHE A 489 -28.36 51.57 -74.22
N HIS A 490 -27.38 51.05 -73.46
CA HIS A 490 -26.27 51.70 -72.76
C HIS A 490 -26.43 52.29 -71.34
N ILE A 491 -25.57 51.70 -70.48
CA ILE A 491 -25.18 51.95 -69.07
C ILE A 491 -26.05 51.26 -68.02
#